data_AF-A0A3C1SDI6-F1
#
_entry.id   AF-A0A3C1SDI6-F1
#
_cell.length_a   1.000
_cell.length_b   1.000
_cell.length_c   1.000
_cell.angle_alpha   90.00
_cell.angle_beta   90.00
_cell.angle_gamma   90.00
#
_symmetry.space_group_name_H-M   'P 1'
#
loop_
_entity.id
_entity.type
_entity.pdbx_description
1 polymer ?
#
loop_
_entity_poly.entity_id
_entity_poly.type
_entity_poly.pdbx_seq_one_letter_code
_entity_poly.pdbx_strand_id
1 'polypeptide(L)'
;MNRWKKVRIRLIFGFLIALMLLNISEAMAERDYDDYAFESDNHLRYNYFPNLKNRVWKDNTLKWWYNPSDQVFDTERTVQAIQYAAATWERVSGIKFVYMGITDQALSDKGDDKFIIGWIDGITFMNRFKTFLAAYTHIWWNASNIYDGEISLNADLWKIRYDDSDLQGIMTHELGHAMGLAHSDDSESIMYVPYHSTQYQKTLREDDINAARALYPMTGSDSCFPVDDSLNIMVTCAEYKGIKYRFILNYTSDLYWKMDSDTLADSEGKNCILLDDDLALNIPCAEYQGNNYSFIMNYSVISDDLSGIYWKIDLNTFKKADSL
;
A
#
# COMPACT_ATOMS: atom_id res chain seq x y z
N MET A 1 17.33 25.98 54.97
CA MET A 1 16.44 24.91 55.51
C MET A 1 15.02 25.24 55.11
N ASN A 2 14.17 24.36 54.58
CA ASN A 2 14.27 22.98 54.14
C ASN A 2 13.05 22.79 53.22
N ARG A 3 13.24 22.33 51.98
CA ARG A 3 13.10 20.90 51.64
C ARG A 3 11.73 20.26 51.97
N TRP A 4 10.61 20.98 51.91
CA TRP A 4 9.27 20.36 52.06
C TRP A 4 8.13 20.88 51.13
N LYS A 5 8.40 21.75 50.13
CA LYS A 5 7.36 22.20 49.16
C LYS A 5 7.45 21.57 47.76
N LYS A 6 8.31 20.58 47.54
CA LYS A 6 8.52 19.93 46.22
C LYS A 6 8.04 18.48 46.10
N VAL A 7 7.15 18.00 46.99
CA VAL A 7 6.68 16.59 46.98
C VAL A 7 5.14 16.46 46.90
N ARG A 8 4.39 17.51 46.54
CA ARG A 8 2.93 17.43 46.37
C ARG A 8 2.39 17.80 44.98
N ILE A 9 3.24 17.85 43.95
CA ILE A 9 2.85 18.13 42.56
C ILE A 9 3.39 17.05 41.62
N ARG A 10 3.34 15.77 42.05
CA ARG A 10 3.68 14.61 41.19
C ARG A 10 2.73 13.41 41.33
N LEU A 11 1.58 13.58 41.99
CA LEU A 11 0.58 12.52 42.17
C LEU A 11 -0.84 12.93 41.76
N ILE A 12 -1.00 14.06 41.05
CA ILE A 12 -2.31 14.53 40.53
C ILE A 12 -2.35 14.55 38.99
N PHE A 13 -1.20 14.43 38.31
CA PHE A 13 -1.14 14.46 36.83
C PHE A 13 -1.27 13.08 36.16
N GLY A 14 -1.10 11.98 36.90
CA GLY A 14 -1.30 10.61 36.38
C GLY A 14 -2.75 10.13 36.40
N PHE A 15 -3.68 10.89 37.00
CA PHE A 15 -5.09 10.53 37.12
C PHE A 15 -6.02 11.42 36.28
N LEU A 16 -5.48 12.48 35.64
CA LEU A 16 -6.24 13.41 34.79
C LEU A 16 -6.20 13.04 33.30
N ILE A 17 -5.25 12.20 32.86
CA ILE A 17 -5.20 11.69 31.47
C ILE A 17 -6.13 10.47 31.31
N ALA A 18 -6.36 9.69 32.37
CA ALA A 18 -7.33 8.59 32.38
C ALA A 18 -8.80 9.04 32.51
N LEU A 19 -9.06 10.29 32.93
CA LEU A 19 -10.40 10.88 33.01
C LEU A 19 -10.77 11.82 31.86
N MET A 20 -9.79 12.23 31.03
CA MET A 20 -10.06 12.88 29.74
C MET A 20 -10.41 11.87 28.62
N LEU A 21 -10.12 10.58 28.81
CA LEU A 21 -10.51 9.50 27.89
C LEU A 21 -11.87 8.86 28.23
N LEU A 22 -12.55 9.33 29.29
CA LEU A 22 -13.88 8.84 29.69
C LEU A 22 -15.00 9.88 29.58
N ASN A 23 -14.73 11.10 29.11
CA ASN A 23 -15.73 12.17 28.96
C ASN A 23 -15.77 12.81 27.56
N ILE A 24 -15.19 12.16 26.56
CA ILE A 24 -15.41 12.53 25.14
C ILE A 24 -16.63 11.76 24.57
N SER A 25 -17.26 10.86 25.32
CA SER A 25 -18.48 10.16 24.88
C SER A 25 -19.79 10.91 25.14
N GLU A 26 -19.80 12.09 25.80
CA GLU A 26 -21.06 12.76 26.19
C GLU A 26 -21.18 14.24 25.78
N ALA A 27 -20.23 14.82 25.03
CA ALA A 27 -20.25 16.25 24.68
C ALA A 27 -20.29 16.56 23.17
N MET A 28 -20.67 15.60 22.32
CA MET A 28 -20.96 15.83 20.89
C MET A 28 -22.34 15.34 20.45
N ALA A 29 -23.25 15.09 21.39
CA ALA A 29 -24.67 14.96 21.08
C ALA A 29 -25.28 16.35 20.93
N GLU A 30 -26.13 16.51 19.92
CA GLU A 30 -26.99 17.68 19.64
C GLU A 30 -26.35 18.80 18.80
N ARG A 31 -26.03 18.46 17.55
CA ARG A 31 -26.39 19.32 16.42
C ARG A 31 -26.70 18.46 15.19
N ASP A 32 -28.00 18.31 14.93
CA ASP A 32 -28.59 17.60 13.79
C ASP A 32 -27.96 18.01 12.45
N TYR A 33 -27.38 17.03 11.78
CA TYR A 33 -27.44 16.92 10.33
C TYR A 33 -27.72 15.46 10.03
N ASP A 34 -28.97 15.17 9.71
CA ASP A 34 -29.47 13.82 9.46
C ASP A 34 -28.76 13.13 8.30
N ASP A 35 -28.56 11.83 8.51
CA ASP A 35 -28.53 10.75 7.53
C ASP A 35 -27.21 10.45 6.81
N TYR A 36 -26.31 9.74 7.51
CA TYR A 36 -25.86 8.39 7.10
C TYR A 36 -25.52 7.61 8.37
N ALA A 37 -26.40 6.71 8.79
CA ALA A 37 -26.08 5.70 9.78
C ALA A 37 -24.95 4.81 9.24
N PHE A 38 -23.75 4.89 9.82
CA PHE A 38 -22.77 3.81 9.70
C PHE A 38 -23.25 2.66 10.57
N GLU A 39 -24.08 1.78 9.99
CA GLU A 39 -24.13 0.41 10.48
C GLU A 39 -22.73 -0.18 10.31
N SER A 40 -22.10 -0.52 11.43
CA SER A 40 -20.85 -1.26 11.46
C SER A 40 -21.13 -2.68 10.98
N ASP A 41 -21.20 -2.85 9.67
CA ASP A 41 -21.25 -4.16 9.06
C ASP A 41 -19.82 -4.65 8.86
N ASN A 42 -19.44 -5.66 9.64
CA ASN A 42 -18.11 -6.26 9.70
C ASN A 42 -17.87 -7.18 8.48
N HIS A 43 -18.31 -6.75 7.30
CA HIS A 43 -18.21 -7.49 6.05
C HIS A 43 -17.16 -6.84 5.16
N LEU A 44 -16.02 -7.53 5.01
CA LEU A 44 -15.02 -7.26 3.98
C LEU A 44 -15.75 -7.18 2.62
N ARG A 45 -15.68 -6.05 1.92
CA ARG A 45 -16.38 -5.81 0.63
C ARG A 45 -15.53 -6.12 -0.60
N TYR A 46 -14.22 -6.29 -0.41
CA TYR A 46 -13.35 -6.83 -1.45
C TYR A 46 -13.63 -8.29 -1.72
N ASN A 47 -13.63 -8.66 -3.00
CA ASN A 47 -13.82 -10.04 -3.45
C ASN A 47 -12.49 -10.64 -3.92
N TYR A 48 -12.37 -11.97 -3.76
CA TYR A 48 -11.36 -12.77 -4.43
C TYR A 48 -12.02 -13.57 -5.54
N PHE A 49 -11.26 -13.94 -6.57
CA PHE A 49 -11.77 -14.90 -7.55
C PHE A 49 -12.26 -16.18 -6.83
N PRO A 50 -13.40 -16.76 -7.25
CA PRO A 50 -13.92 -17.97 -6.63
C PRO A 50 -12.86 -19.08 -6.58
N ASN A 51 -12.61 -19.62 -5.39
CA ASN A 51 -11.56 -20.62 -5.10
C ASN A 51 -10.10 -20.11 -5.09
N LEU A 52 -9.89 -18.78 -5.09
CA LEU A 52 -8.55 -18.19 -5.00
C LEU A 52 -8.15 -17.78 -3.57
N LYS A 53 -9.07 -17.89 -2.60
CA LYS A 53 -8.80 -17.53 -1.20
C LYS A 53 -7.59 -18.33 -0.69
N ASN A 54 -6.49 -17.62 -0.42
CA ASN A 54 -5.16 -18.12 -0.01
C ASN A 54 -4.24 -18.65 -1.13
N ARG A 55 -4.50 -18.38 -2.41
CA ARG A 55 -3.58 -18.67 -3.51
C ARG A 55 -2.94 -17.37 -3.96
N VAL A 56 -1.66 -17.23 -3.63
CA VAL A 56 -0.86 -16.06 -3.97
C VAL A 56 0.23 -16.43 -4.96
N TRP A 57 0.89 -15.43 -5.53
CA TRP A 57 2.16 -15.67 -6.21
C TRP A 57 3.18 -16.25 -5.24
N LYS A 58 3.93 -17.25 -5.68
CA LYS A 58 4.99 -17.87 -4.89
C LYS A 58 6.00 -16.79 -4.44
N ASP A 59 6.41 -16.86 -3.18
CA ASP A 59 7.35 -15.92 -2.55
C ASP A 59 6.89 -14.45 -2.68
N ASN A 60 5.56 -14.22 -2.75
CA ASN A 60 4.93 -12.92 -2.99
C ASN A 60 5.52 -12.19 -4.22
N THR A 61 5.99 -12.92 -5.24
CA THR A 61 6.70 -12.33 -6.37
C THR A 61 6.03 -12.67 -7.69
N LEU A 62 5.55 -11.65 -8.39
CA LEU A 62 5.08 -11.71 -9.77
C LEU A 62 6.21 -11.26 -10.70
N LYS A 63 6.76 -12.19 -11.48
CA LYS A 63 7.72 -11.89 -12.54
C LYS A 63 6.98 -11.66 -13.84
N TRP A 64 7.20 -10.52 -14.49
CA TRP A 64 6.49 -10.17 -15.71
C TRP A 64 7.44 -9.77 -16.85
N TRP A 65 7.01 -10.10 -18.06
CA TRP A 65 7.66 -9.71 -19.31
C TRP A 65 6.73 -8.79 -20.09
N TYR A 66 7.31 -7.88 -20.86
CA TYR A 66 6.55 -7.03 -21.77
C TYR A 66 6.73 -7.48 -23.21
N ASN A 67 5.63 -7.71 -23.92
CA ASN A 67 5.66 -7.91 -25.36
C ASN A 67 5.23 -6.61 -26.08
N PRO A 68 6.15 -5.92 -26.78
CA PRO A 68 5.87 -4.68 -27.50
C PRO A 68 5.22 -4.90 -28.88
N SER A 69 4.96 -6.14 -29.28
CA SER A 69 4.26 -6.43 -30.54
C SER A 69 2.90 -5.75 -30.54
N ASP A 70 2.56 -5.10 -31.64
CA ASP A 70 1.32 -4.33 -31.82
C ASP A 70 1.07 -3.20 -30.81
N GLN A 71 2.11 -2.76 -30.09
CA GLN A 71 1.99 -1.67 -29.13
C GLN A 71 1.56 -0.36 -29.78
N VAL A 72 0.75 0.41 -29.05
CA VAL A 72 0.24 1.71 -29.49
C VAL A 72 1.20 2.84 -29.14
N PHE A 73 1.85 2.74 -27.98
CA PHE A 73 2.73 3.78 -27.46
C PHE A 73 4.18 3.32 -27.39
N ASP A 74 5.06 4.27 -27.08
CA ASP A 74 6.48 4.01 -26.88
C ASP A 74 6.71 2.94 -25.79
N THR A 75 7.66 2.04 -26.04
CA THR A 75 7.96 0.91 -25.14
C THR A 75 8.45 1.38 -23.78
N GLU A 76 9.36 2.36 -23.74
CA GLU A 76 9.95 2.83 -22.50
C GLU A 76 8.87 3.47 -21.63
N ARG A 77 8.03 4.33 -22.21
CA ARG A 77 6.89 4.93 -21.50
C ARG A 77 5.88 3.91 -21.02
N THR A 78 5.59 2.90 -21.84
CA THR A 78 4.62 1.85 -21.47
C THR A 78 5.12 1.02 -20.30
N VAL A 79 6.37 0.55 -20.37
CA VAL A 79 7.02 -0.20 -19.28
C VAL A 79 7.10 0.66 -18.02
N GLN A 80 7.45 1.94 -18.13
CA GLN A 80 7.52 2.85 -17.00
C GLN A 80 6.14 3.04 -16.33
N ALA A 81 5.07 3.20 -17.11
CA ALA A 81 3.71 3.32 -16.56
C ALA A 81 3.26 2.04 -15.82
N ILE A 82 3.61 0.86 -16.35
CA ILE A 82 3.36 -0.43 -15.69
C ILE A 82 4.15 -0.52 -14.37
N GLN A 83 5.42 -0.11 -14.37
CA GLN A 83 6.25 -0.09 -13.15
C GLN A 83 5.70 0.88 -12.09
N TYR A 84 5.17 2.03 -12.49
CA TYR A 84 4.49 2.94 -11.56
C TYR A 84 3.20 2.35 -10.99
N ALA A 85 2.40 1.66 -11.81
CA ALA A 85 1.22 0.96 -11.34
C ALA A 85 1.57 -0.17 -10.35
N ALA A 86 2.62 -0.94 -10.65
CA ALA A 86 3.15 -1.96 -9.76
C ALA A 86 3.59 -1.35 -8.41
N ALA A 87 4.37 -0.27 -8.45
CA ALA A 87 4.85 0.42 -7.25
C ALA A 87 3.72 0.88 -6.32
N THR A 88 2.56 1.28 -6.88
CA THR A 88 1.37 1.61 -6.10
C THR A 88 0.93 0.47 -5.18
N TRP A 89 0.95 -0.77 -5.68
CA TRP A 89 0.59 -1.96 -4.90
C TRP A 89 1.70 -2.43 -3.95
N GLU A 90 2.96 -2.38 -4.40
CA GLU A 90 4.13 -2.71 -3.57
C GLU A 90 4.26 -1.78 -2.35
N ARG A 91 3.80 -0.52 -2.48
CA ARG A 91 3.82 0.46 -1.38
C ARG A 91 2.95 0.05 -0.20
N VAL A 92 1.89 -0.73 -0.44
CA VAL A 92 0.86 -1.02 0.56
C VAL A 92 0.84 -2.49 1.00
N SER A 93 1.54 -3.37 0.29
CA SER A 93 1.53 -4.83 0.50
C SER A 93 2.91 -5.47 0.29
N GLY A 94 3.06 -6.75 0.63
CA GLY A 94 4.29 -7.52 0.49
C GLY A 94 4.55 -8.09 -0.90
N ILE A 95 3.69 -7.80 -1.89
CA ILE A 95 3.90 -8.24 -3.28
C ILE A 95 5.15 -7.56 -3.86
N LYS A 96 5.83 -8.26 -4.77
CA LYS A 96 6.89 -7.73 -5.62
C LYS A 96 6.61 -8.02 -7.08
N PHE A 97 6.67 -6.99 -7.91
CA PHE A 97 6.57 -7.07 -9.36
C PHE A 97 7.95 -6.89 -9.98
N VAL A 98 8.49 -7.97 -10.54
CA VAL A 98 9.85 -7.96 -11.09
C VAL A 98 9.76 -7.93 -12.61
N TYR A 99 10.16 -6.80 -13.20
CA TYR A 99 10.28 -6.68 -14.65
C TYR A 99 11.45 -7.52 -15.15
N MET A 100 11.16 -8.48 -16.01
CA MET A 100 12.12 -9.45 -16.54
C MET A 100 12.64 -9.08 -17.93
N GLY A 101 12.15 -7.99 -18.52
CA GLY A 101 12.56 -7.49 -19.83
C GLY A 101 11.52 -7.69 -20.93
N ILE A 102 11.94 -7.35 -22.14
CA ILE A 102 11.17 -7.53 -23.37
C ILE A 102 11.13 -8.99 -23.78
N THR A 103 10.01 -9.45 -24.32
CA THR A 103 9.86 -10.77 -24.93
C THR A 103 9.13 -10.70 -26.27
N ASP A 104 9.41 -11.66 -27.15
CA ASP A 104 8.70 -11.95 -28.40
C ASP A 104 7.57 -12.98 -28.21
N GLN A 105 7.42 -13.55 -27.02
CA GLN A 105 6.37 -14.53 -26.72
C GLN A 105 4.99 -13.87 -26.75
N ALA A 106 4.12 -14.37 -27.63
CA ALA A 106 2.76 -13.87 -27.77
C ALA A 106 1.88 -14.21 -26.56
N LEU A 107 0.87 -13.38 -26.32
CA LEU A 107 -0.24 -13.68 -25.41
C LEU A 107 -0.99 -14.91 -25.94
N SER A 108 -1.20 -15.93 -25.10
CA SER A 108 -1.55 -17.28 -25.60
C SER A 108 -2.72 -17.96 -24.90
N ASP A 109 -3.36 -17.33 -23.90
CA ASP A 109 -4.44 -17.92 -23.08
C ASP A 109 -4.05 -19.28 -22.47
N LYS A 110 -2.75 -19.51 -22.23
CA LYS A 110 -2.23 -20.75 -21.67
C LYS A 110 -1.28 -20.45 -20.52
N GLY A 111 -1.30 -21.34 -19.52
CA GLY A 111 -0.26 -21.40 -18.52
C GLY A 111 1.05 -21.94 -19.14
N ASP A 112 1.97 -21.04 -19.47
CA ASP A 112 3.32 -21.30 -20.00
C ASP A 112 4.45 -20.83 -19.06
N ASP A 113 4.11 -20.61 -17.78
CA ASP A 113 4.96 -20.17 -16.67
C ASP A 113 5.59 -18.76 -16.86
N LYS A 114 4.96 -17.90 -17.67
CA LYS A 114 5.37 -16.49 -17.83
C LYS A 114 4.20 -15.54 -17.81
N PHE A 115 4.24 -14.61 -16.85
CA PHE A 115 3.31 -13.50 -16.86
C PHE A 115 3.64 -12.50 -17.97
N ILE A 116 2.80 -12.41 -19.00
CA ILE A 116 3.02 -11.51 -20.15
C ILE A 116 2.05 -10.35 -20.12
N ILE A 117 2.58 -9.14 -20.25
CA ILE A 117 1.80 -7.93 -20.52
C ILE A 117 2.07 -7.54 -21.97
N GLY A 118 1.02 -7.39 -22.77
CA GLY A 118 1.18 -7.08 -24.19
C GLY A 118 -0.09 -6.57 -24.85
N TRP A 119 0.00 -6.34 -26.15
CA TRP A 119 -1.09 -5.78 -26.95
C TRP A 119 -1.66 -6.82 -27.91
N ILE A 120 -2.96 -6.69 -28.17
CA ILE A 120 -3.65 -7.42 -29.23
C ILE A 120 -4.59 -6.47 -29.98
N ASP A 121 -4.83 -6.75 -31.26
CA ASP A 121 -5.80 -6.00 -32.05
C ASP A 121 -7.23 -6.17 -31.50
N GLY A 122 -8.11 -5.22 -31.80
CA GLY A 122 -9.45 -5.18 -31.25
C GLY A 122 -10.32 -6.37 -31.66
N ILE A 123 -10.08 -6.96 -32.84
CA ILE A 123 -10.81 -8.14 -33.30
C ILE A 123 -10.40 -9.35 -32.47
N THR A 124 -9.10 -9.57 -32.29
CA THR A 124 -8.56 -10.62 -31.42
C THR A 124 -9.04 -10.45 -29.98
N PHE A 125 -9.02 -9.22 -29.44
CA PHE A 125 -9.51 -8.92 -28.10
C PHE A 125 -10.97 -9.32 -27.92
N MET A 126 -11.87 -8.88 -28.81
CA MET A 126 -13.29 -9.23 -28.75
C MET A 126 -13.51 -10.73 -28.93
N ASN A 127 -12.73 -11.39 -29.78
CA ASN A 127 -12.84 -12.83 -29.99
C ASN A 127 -12.46 -13.64 -28.74
N ARG A 128 -11.41 -13.22 -28.01
CA ARG A 128 -10.96 -13.85 -26.77
C ARG A 128 -11.92 -13.59 -25.61
N PHE A 129 -12.20 -12.31 -25.32
CA PHE A 129 -12.81 -11.92 -24.05
C PHE A 129 -14.31 -11.60 -24.15
N LYS A 130 -14.88 -11.60 -25.36
CA LYS A 130 -16.30 -11.27 -25.62
C LYS A 130 -16.72 -9.91 -25.04
N THR A 131 -15.77 -9.00 -24.92
CA THR A 131 -15.94 -7.63 -24.42
C THR A 131 -15.04 -6.67 -25.19
N PHE A 132 -15.26 -5.37 -25.02
CA PHE A 132 -14.47 -4.31 -25.65
C PHE A 132 -14.00 -3.29 -24.61
N LEU A 133 -13.13 -3.76 -23.72
CA LEU A 133 -12.49 -2.98 -22.66
C LEU A 133 -11.08 -2.56 -23.06
N ALA A 134 -10.48 -1.65 -22.28
CA ALA A 134 -9.10 -1.18 -22.51
C ALA A 134 -8.08 -2.29 -22.25
N ALA A 135 -8.32 -3.11 -21.25
CA ALA A 135 -7.47 -4.22 -20.88
C ALA A 135 -8.29 -5.39 -20.36
N TYR A 136 -7.65 -6.55 -20.26
CA TYR A 136 -8.20 -7.73 -19.59
C TYR A 136 -7.07 -8.52 -18.95
N THR A 137 -7.25 -8.89 -17.68
CA THR A 137 -6.31 -9.72 -16.94
C THR A 137 -6.84 -11.13 -16.77
N HIS A 138 -5.98 -12.11 -17.05
CA HIS A 138 -6.25 -13.53 -16.81
C HIS A 138 -5.14 -14.09 -15.92
N ILE A 139 -5.48 -14.92 -14.94
CA ILE A 139 -4.50 -15.63 -14.10
C ILE A 139 -4.82 -17.11 -14.06
N TRP A 140 -3.79 -17.95 -13.96
CA TRP A 140 -3.87 -19.37 -13.71
C TRP A 140 -3.29 -19.72 -12.36
N TRP A 141 -4.00 -20.58 -11.65
CA TRP A 141 -3.62 -21.04 -10.33
C TRP A 141 -3.78 -22.55 -10.22
N ASN A 142 -2.99 -23.15 -9.33
CA ASN A 142 -3.11 -24.55 -8.95
C ASN A 142 -3.66 -24.65 -7.52
N ALA A 143 -3.53 -25.80 -6.87
CA ALA A 143 -4.03 -25.99 -5.51
C ALA A 143 -3.37 -25.03 -4.49
N SER A 144 -2.11 -24.63 -4.74
CA SER A 144 -1.28 -23.90 -3.78
C SER A 144 -1.07 -22.43 -4.16
N ASN A 145 -0.78 -22.12 -5.43
CA ASN A 145 -0.33 -20.79 -5.84
C ASN A 145 -0.93 -20.35 -7.17
N ILE A 146 -0.94 -19.04 -7.39
CA ILE A 146 -0.94 -18.48 -8.74
C ILE A 146 0.41 -18.82 -9.36
N TYR A 147 0.41 -19.36 -10.57
CA TYR A 147 1.64 -19.76 -11.26
C TYR A 147 1.80 -19.07 -12.61
N ASP A 148 0.72 -18.48 -13.15
CA ASP A 148 0.78 -17.79 -14.42
C ASP A 148 -0.33 -16.74 -14.58
N GLY A 149 -0.22 -15.89 -15.59
CA GLY A 149 -1.23 -14.94 -16.00
C GLY A 149 -0.82 -14.10 -17.20
N GLU A 150 -1.71 -13.23 -17.63
CA GLU A 150 -1.41 -12.26 -18.67
C GLU A 150 -2.30 -11.03 -18.53
N ILE A 151 -1.83 -9.91 -19.07
CA ILE A 151 -2.62 -8.69 -19.27
C ILE A 151 -2.60 -8.37 -20.77
N SER A 152 -3.78 -8.45 -21.37
CA SER A 152 -4.00 -8.11 -22.77
C SER A 152 -4.51 -6.67 -22.89
N LEU A 153 -3.83 -5.81 -23.64
CA LEU A 153 -4.23 -4.43 -23.95
C LEU A 153 -4.89 -4.38 -25.34
N ASN A 154 -6.05 -3.73 -25.45
CA ASN A 154 -6.83 -3.62 -26.68
C ASN A 154 -6.32 -2.49 -27.58
N ALA A 155 -5.36 -2.77 -28.46
CA ALA A 155 -4.65 -1.76 -29.24
C ALA A 155 -5.58 -0.81 -30.01
N ASP A 156 -6.68 -1.31 -30.57
CA ASP A 156 -7.58 -0.48 -31.37
C ASP A 156 -8.45 0.45 -30.52
N LEU A 157 -8.86 0.02 -29.32
CA LEU A 157 -9.55 0.90 -28.40
C LEU A 157 -8.62 1.99 -27.86
N TRP A 158 -7.38 1.63 -27.51
CA TRP A 158 -6.37 2.58 -27.04
C TRP A 158 -6.06 3.67 -28.07
N LYS A 159 -5.91 3.33 -29.35
CA LYS A 159 -5.71 4.32 -30.44
C LYS A 159 -6.83 5.37 -30.55
N ILE A 160 -8.04 5.07 -30.07
CA ILE A 160 -9.24 5.90 -30.27
C ILE A 160 -9.63 6.65 -29.00
N ARG A 161 -9.33 6.11 -27.81
CA ARG A 161 -9.97 6.54 -26.56
C ARG A 161 -9.00 6.95 -25.46
N TYR A 162 -7.71 6.65 -25.58
CA TYR A 162 -6.75 6.78 -24.51
C TYR A 162 -5.41 7.31 -25.02
N ASP A 163 -4.61 7.85 -24.10
CA ASP A 163 -3.23 8.23 -24.36
C ASP A 163 -2.26 7.50 -23.42
N ASP A 164 -0.95 7.77 -23.55
CA ASP A 164 0.08 7.10 -22.74
C ASP A 164 -0.03 7.45 -21.25
N SER A 165 -0.67 8.57 -20.87
CA SER A 165 -0.86 8.98 -19.48
C SER A 165 -1.95 8.19 -18.74
N ASP A 166 -2.81 7.51 -19.48
CA ASP A 166 -3.88 6.64 -18.98
C ASP A 166 -3.38 5.25 -18.57
N LEU A 167 -2.23 4.81 -19.12
CA LEU A 167 -1.63 3.49 -18.89
C LEU A 167 -1.51 3.17 -17.42
N GLN A 168 -0.93 4.07 -16.62
CA GLN A 168 -0.73 3.79 -15.19
C GLN A 168 -2.05 3.48 -14.49
N GLY A 169 -3.11 4.27 -14.75
CA GLY A 169 -4.39 4.07 -14.08
C GLY A 169 -5.07 2.75 -14.43
N ILE A 170 -5.09 2.40 -15.72
CA ILE A 170 -5.65 1.12 -16.17
C ILE A 170 -4.80 -0.04 -15.64
N MET A 171 -3.47 0.06 -15.75
CA MET A 171 -2.57 -0.97 -15.24
C MET A 171 -2.65 -1.14 -13.72
N THR A 172 -2.93 -0.09 -12.94
CA THR A 172 -3.13 -0.27 -11.49
C THR A 172 -4.33 -1.19 -11.23
N HIS A 173 -5.45 -1.02 -11.93
CA HIS A 173 -6.60 -1.91 -11.83
C HIS A 173 -6.25 -3.34 -12.26
N GLU A 174 -5.67 -3.50 -13.45
CA GLU A 174 -5.33 -4.81 -14.00
C GLU A 174 -4.32 -5.57 -13.15
N LEU A 175 -3.33 -4.88 -12.56
CA LEU A 175 -2.38 -5.51 -11.64
C LEU A 175 -3.04 -5.94 -10.33
N GLY A 176 -4.14 -5.30 -9.91
CA GLY A 176 -4.97 -5.80 -8.81
C GLY A 176 -5.56 -7.17 -9.12
N HIS A 177 -6.06 -7.37 -10.34
CA HIS A 177 -6.47 -8.70 -10.81
C HIS A 177 -5.31 -9.67 -10.90
N ALA A 178 -4.15 -9.22 -11.39
CA ALA A 178 -2.95 -10.04 -11.48
C ALA A 178 -2.50 -10.55 -10.10
N MET A 179 -2.70 -9.75 -9.05
CA MET A 179 -2.45 -10.14 -7.66
C MET A 179 -3.46 -11.15 -7.11
N GLY A 180 -4.64 -11.29 -7.73
CA GLY A 180 -5.71 -12.20 -7.30
C GLY A 180 -6.95 -11.50 -6.75
N LEU A 181 -7.05 -10.18 -6.83
CA LEU A 181 -8.25 -9.44 -6.45
C LEU A 181 -9.33 -9.61 -7.53
N ALA A 182 -10.56 -9.88 -7.12
CA ALA A 182 -11.72 -9.72 -8.00
C ALA A 182 -12.27 -8.29 -7.88
N HIS A 183 -13.29 -7.97 -8.67
CA HIS A 183 -13.94 -6.66 -8.54
C HIS A 183 -14.55 -6.49 -7.14
N SER A 184 -14.38 -5.30 -6.59
CA SER A 184 -14.96 -4.93 -5.29
C SER A 184 -16.42 -4.52 -5.43
N ASP A 185 -17.21 -4.78 -4.39
CA ASP A 185 -18.58 -4.23 -4.26
C ASP A 185 -18.58 -2.82 -3.63
N ASP A 186 -17.43 -2.30 -3.19
CA ASP A 186 -17.26 -0.92 -2.74
C ASP A 186 -17.10 0.01 -3.95
N SER A 187 -18.03 0.95 -4.14
CA SER A 187 -18.01 1.89 -5.25
C SER A 187 -16.81 2.84 -5.26
N GLU A 188 -16.13 3.03 -4.12
CA GLU A 188 -14.92 3.84 -4.06
C GLU A 188 -13.66 3.06 -4.47
N SER A 189 -13.67 1.72 -4.35
CA SER A 189 -12.52 0.89 -4.72
C SER A 189 -12.10 1.12 -6.17
N ILE A 190 -10.79 1.15 -6.43
CA ILE A 190 -10.31 1.17 -7.81
C ILE A 190 -10.63 -0.14 -8.53
N MET A 191 -10.88 -1.23 -7.80
CA MET A 191 -11.34 -2.53 -8.31
C MET A 191 -12.86 -2.59 -8.53
N TYR A 192 -13.60 -1.51 -8.30
CA TYR A 192 -15.03 -1.44 -8.62
C TYR A 192 -15.29 -1.46 -10.14
N VAL A 193 -16.48 -1.93 -10.53
CA VAL A 193 -16.97 -1.87 -11.90
C VAL A 193 -18.34 -1.17 -11.94
N PRO A 194 -18.57 -0.20 -12.85
CA PRO A 194 -17.71 0.23 -13.96
C PRO A 194 -16.43 0.99 -13.54
N TYR A 195 -15.43 1.02 -14.43
CA TYR A 195 -14.18 1.74 -14.20
C TYR A 195 -14.41 3.20 -13.80
N HIS A 196 -13.57 3.65 -12.87
CA HIS A 196 -13.39 5.07 -12.60
C HIS A 196 -12.56 5.74 -13.71
N SER A 197 -12.39 7.06 -13.60
CA SER A 197 -11.41 7.74 -14.46
C SER A 197 -10.01 7.16 -14.26
N THR A 198 -9.21 7.15 -15.32
CA THR A 198 -7.81 6.67 -15.30
C THR A 198 -6.96 7.42 -14.27
N GLN A 199 -7.23 8.71 -14.04
CA GLN A 199 -6.56 9.48 -12.98
C GLN A 199 -6.95 9.01 -11.57
N TYR A 200 -8.22 8.67 -11.34
CA TYR A 200 -8.68 8.16 -10.05
C TYR A 200 -8.02 6.81 -9.72
N GLN A 201 -7.88 5.94 -10.71
CA GLN A 201 -7.31 4.59 -10.55
C GLN A 201 -5.80 4.58 -10.24
N LYS A 202 -5.09 5.71 -10.33
CA LYS A 202 -3.66 5.80 -9.96
C LYS A 202 -3.42 5.68 -8.46
N THR A 203 -4.46 5.89 -7.65
CA THR A 203 -4.35 5.93 -6.19
C THR A 203 -5.33 4.94 -5.58
N LEU A 204 -4.83 4.01 -4.77
CA LEU A 204 -5.65 3.03 -4.06
C LEU A 204 -6.58 3.68 -3.04
N ARG A 205 -7.70 3.01 -2.75
CA ARG A 205 -8.59 3.29 -1.63
C ARG A 205 -8.43 2.26 -0.53
N GLU A 206 -9.11 2.51 0.58
CA GLU A 206 -9.01 1.71 1.79
C GLU A 206 -9.36 0.23 1.55
N ASP A 207 -10.40 -0.05 0.75
CA ASP A 207 -10.78 -1.42 0.40
C ASP A 207 -9.67 -2.12 -0.41
N ASP A 208 -9.07 -1.44 -1.40
CA ASP A 208 -7.96 -1.95 -2.21
C ASP A 208 -6.73 -2.28 -1.35
N ILE A 209 -6.37 -1.35 -0.45
CA ILE A 209 -5.24 -1.47 0.47
C ILE A 209 -5.44 -2.65 1.42
N ASN A 210 -6.64 -2.78 1.98
CA ASN A 210 -6.96 -3.87 2.91
C ASN A 210 -6.96 -5.23 2.19
N ALA A 211 -7.48 -5.30 0.97
CA ALA A 211 -7.46 -6.52 0.17
C ALA A 211 -6.03 -6.94 -0.20
N ALA A 212 -5.20 -5.99 -0.62
CA ALA A 212 -3.80 -6.24 -0.96
C ALA A 212 -2.99 -6.71 0.24
N ARG A 213 -3.16 -6.10 1.42
CA ARG A 213 -2.49 -6.51 2.67
C ARG A 213 -2.95 -7.87 3.17
N ALA A 214 -4.23 -8.20 3.00
CA ALA A 214 -4.76 -9.51 3.36
C ALA A 214 -4.19 -10.63 2.49
N LEU A 215 -3.96 -10.38 1.19
CA LEU A 215 -3.32 -11.35 0.29
C LEU A 215 -1.81 -11.42 0.47
N TYR A 216 -1.16 -10.26 0.49
CA TYR A 216 0.28 -10.12 0.55
C TYR A 216 0.64 -9.28 1.76
N PRO A 217 0.73 -9.87 2.96
CA PRO A 217 1.20 -9.17 4.13
C PRO A 217 2.59 -8.59 3.89
N MET A 218 2.82 -7.34 4.31
CA MET A 218 4.15 -6.76 4.28
C MET A 218 5.05 -7.53 5.24
N THR A 219 6.04 -8.23 4.71
CA THR A 219 7.15 -8.76 5.51
C THR A 219 8.12 -7.60 5.77
N GLY A 220 7.78 -6.72 6.71
CA GLY A 220 8.61 -5.58 7.07
C GLY A 220 9.67 -5.97 8.08
N SER A 221 10.95 -5.92 7.66
CA SER A 221 12.13 -6.22 8.48
C SER A 221 12.17 -7.67 9.00
N ASP A 222 13.36 -8.27 9.17
CA ASP A 222 13.47 -9.60 9.81
C ASP A 222 12.97 -9.58 11.28
N SER A 223 12.58 -8.39 11.79
CA SER A 223 11.99 -8.12 13.11
C SER A 223 11.24 -6.78 13.14
N CYS A 224 10.24 -6.61 14.00
CA CYS A 224 9.58 -5.32 14.23
C CYS A 224 10.55 -4.22 14.68
N PHE A 225 10.26 -2.95 14.38
CA PHE A 225 11.03 -1.84 14.92
C PHE A 225 10.84 -1.75 16.44
N PRO A 226 11.90 -1.84 17.25
CA PRO A 226 11.77 -1.72 18.69
C PRO A 226 11.26 -0.33 19.08
N VAL A 227 10.27 -0.29 19.98
CA VAL A 227 9.80 0.92 20.63
C VAL A 227 10.14 0.84 22.11
N ASP A 228 10.88 1.83 22.61
CA ASP A 228 11.28 1.88 24.02
C ASP A 228 10.17 2.45 24.93
N ASP A 229 10.37 2.40 26.26
CA ASP A 229 9.41 2.93 27.24
C ASP A 229 9.20 4.45 27.15
N SER A 230 10.07 5.17 26.42
CA SER A 230 9.91 6.61 26.12
C SER A 230 9.20 6.83 24.78
N LEU A 231 8.69 5.77 24.15
CA LEU A 231 8.05 5.75 22.84
C LEU A 231 8.99 6.09 21.69
N ASN A 232 10.31 6.01 21.87
CA ASN A 232 11.23 6.21 20.75
C ASN A 232 11.21 4.98 19.85
N ILE A 233 11.16 5.21 18.54
CA ILE A 233 11.12 4.14 17.54
C ILE A 233 12.52 3.99 16.94
N MET A 234 13.10 2.80 17.06
CA MET A 234 14.37 2.47 16.43
C MET A 234 14.13 1.98 15.00
N VAL A 235 14.22 2.88 14.03
CA VAL A 235 14.08 2.56 12.61
C VAL A 235 15.38 1.92 12.14
N THR A 236 15.37 0.59 12.03
CA THR A 236 16.57 -0.20 11.70
C THR A 236 16.88 -0.24 10.21
N CYS A 237 15.89 0.02 9.34
CA CYS A 237 16.05 -0.02 7.89
C CYS A 237 14.98 0.84 7.22
N ALA A 238 15.38 1.99 6.69
CA ALA A 238 14.58 2.89 5.87
C ALA A 238 15.36 3.22 4.58
N GLU A 239 14.74 3.14 3.42
CA GLU A 239 15.40 3.41 2.13
C GLU A 239 14.82 4.68 1.51
N TYR A 240 15.70 5.62 1.17
CA TYR A 240 15.35 6.86 0.47
C TYR A 240 16.26 7.03 -0.74
N LYS A 241 15.68 7.14 -1.94
CA LYS A 241 16.41 7.30 -3.22
C LYS A 241 17.51 6.26 -3.43
N GLY A 242 17.25 5.01 -3.04
CA GLY A 242 18.18 3.88 -3.19
C GLY A 242 19.29 3.81 -2.16
N ILE A 243 19.30 4.71 -1.17
CA ILE A 243 20.24 4.66 -0.04
C ILE A 243 19.49 4.20 1.21
N LYS A 244 20.09 3.27 1.94
CA LYS A 244 19.51 2.65 3.12
C LYS A 244 20.08 3.26 4.39
N TYR A 245 19.19 3.65 5.28
CA TYR A 245 19.47 4.34 6.51
C TYR A 245 18.88 3.61 7.72
N ARG A 246 19.48 3.84 8.87
CA ARG A 246 18.91 3.58 10.19
C ARG A 246 19.03 4.84 11.03
N PHE A 247 18.05 5.06 11.90
CA PHE A 247 18.00 6.22 12.79
C PHE A 247 16.97 5.97 13.90
N ILE A 248 17.00 6.80 14.93
CA ILE A 248 16.01 6.83 16.00
C ILE A 248 15.03 7.98 15.75
N LEU A 249 13.75 7.68 15.93
CA LEU A 249 12.69 8.67 16.03
C LEU A 249 12.39 8.89 17.51
N ASN A 250 12.69 10.09 18.02
CA ASN A 250 12.41 10.46 19.40
C ASN A 250 10.98 10.98 19.53
N TYR A 251 10.19 10.39 20.43
CA TYR A 251 8.84 10.91 20.70
C TYR A 251 8.95 12.30 21.33
N THR A 252 8.10 13.22 20.88
CA THR A 252 8.05 14.58 21.43
C THR A 252 6.74 14.79 22.20
N SER A 253 5.69 15.27 21.55
CA SER A 253 4.35 15.47 22.10
C SER A 253 3.31 15.40 20.97
N ASP A 254 2.02 15.30 21.31
CA ASP A 254 0.90 15.41 20.36
C ASP A 254 1.02 14.50 19.12
N LEU A 255 1.59 13.31 19.36
CA LEU A 255 1.81 12.26 18.37
C LEU A 255 2.86 12.61 17.30
N TYR A 256 3.80 13.50 17.64
CA TYR A 256 4.97 13.77 16.82
C TYR A 256 6.19 13.00 17.29
N TRP A 257 7.01 12.64 16.32
CA TRP A 257 8.35 12.11 16.50
C TRP A 257 9.33 12.94 15.70
N LYS A 258 10.50 13.20 16.29
CA LYS A 258 11.61 13.91 15.66
C LYS A 258 12.72 12.92 15.31
N MET A 259 13.30 13.03 14.12
CA MET A 259 14.53 12.30 13.80
C MET A 259 15.67 12.74 14.72
N ASP A 260 16.36 11.78 15.31
CA ASP A 260 17.64 12.00 15.94
C ASP A 260 18.76 11.96 14.90
N SER A 261 19.21 13.14 14.47
CA SER A 261 20.26 13.27 13.44
C SER A 261 21.59 12.64 13.86
N ASP A 262 21.87 12.54 15.16
CA ASP A 262 23.14 11.98 15.65
C ASP A 262 23.17 10.44 15.53
N THR A 263 22.00 9.84 15.31
CA THR A 263 21.83 8.39 15.16
C THR A 263 21.75 7.93 13.70
N LEU A 264 21.71 8.86 12.75
CA LEU A 264 21.61 8.57 11.33
C LEU A 264 22.87 7.86 10.84
N ALA A 265 22.70 6.66 10.29
CA ALA A 265 23.79 5.86 9.73
C ALA A 265 23.29 4.98 8.58
N ASP A 266 24.22 4.42 7.79
CA ASP A 266 23.90 3.44 6.76
C ASP A 266 23.27 2.18 7.38
N SER A 267 22.35 1.55 6.64
CA SER A 267 21.74 0.27 7.03
C SER A 267 22.07 -0.84 6.02
N GLU A 268 22.43 -2.01 6.55
CA GLU A 268 22.62 -3.24 5.78
C GLU A 268 21.33 -4.08 5.67
N GLY A 269 20.19 -3.56 6.16
CA GLY A 269 18.95 -4.32 6.19
C GLY A 269 18.44 -4.66 4.80
N LYS A 270 17.90 -5.88 4.66
CA LYS A 270 17.45 -6.42 3.38
C LYS A 270 16.11 -5.84 2.94
N ASN A 271 15.17 -5.68 3.88
CA ASN A 271 13.80 -5.25 3.66
C ASN A 271 13.51 -3.94 4.41
N CYS A 272 13.97 -2.81 3.88
CA CYS A 272 13.74 -1.48 4.45
C CYS A 272 12.31 -0.98 4.18
N ILE A 273 11.79 -0.14 5.08
CA ILE A 273 10.64 0.70 4.75
C ILE A 273 11.06 1.72 3.68
N LEU A 274 10.24 1.92 2.64
CA LEU A 274 10.54 2.87 1.57
C LEU A 274 10.01 4.26 1.94
N LEU A 275 10.84 5.29 1.75
CA LEU A 275 10.44 6.69 1.83
C LEU A 275 10.35 7.27 0.42
N ASP A 276 9.15 7.68 0.03
CA ASP A 276 8.88 8.35 -1.24
C ASP A 276 9.10 9.89 -1.13
N ASP A 277 8.72 10.65 -2.16
CA ASP A 277 8.92 12.11 -2.23
C ASP A 277 8.12 12.90 -1.16
N ASP A 278 7.03 12.33 -0.64
CA ASP A 278 6.26 12.89 0.48
C ASP A 278 6.89 12.63 1.85
N LEU A 279 7.97 11.84 1.88
CA LEU A 279 8.71 11.41 3.05
C LEU A 279 7.84 10.66 4.08
N ALA A 280 6.67 10.14 3.72
CA ALA A 280 5.84 9.40 4.67
C ALA A 280 6.54 8.10 5.12
N LEU A 281 6.43 7.79 6.42
CA LEU A 281 6.97 6.57 7.00
C LEU A 281 5.82 5.58 7.21
N ASN A 282 5.71 4.60 6.33
CA ASN A 282 4.84 3.44 6.57
C ASN A 282 5.56 2.46 7.50
N ILE A 283 5.13 2.38 8.75
CA ILE A 283 5.69 1.49 9.77
C ILE A 283 4.89 0.17 9.76
N PRO A 284 5.41 -0.90 9.14
CA PRO A 284 4.67 -2.16 8.99
C PRO A 284 4.62 -2.94 10.30
N CYS A 285 5.66 -2.83 11.13
CA CYS A 285 5.66 -3.36 12.47
C CYS A 285 6.56 -2.54 13.40
N ALA A 286 5.99 -2.07 14.50
CA ALA A 286 6.67 -1.53 15.66
C ALA A 286 6.29 -2.36 16.89
N GLU A 287 7.28 -2.88 17.62
CA GLU A 287 7.06 -3.67 18.82
C GLU A 287 7.18 -2.78 20.07
N TYR A 288 6.10 -2.71 20.83
CA TYR A 288 6.05 -2.00 22.11
C TYR A 288 5.45 -2.92 23.18
N GLN A 289 6.23 -3.16 24.25
CA GLN A 289 5.81 -3.97 25.41
C GLN A 289 5.20 -5.34 25.01
N GLY A 290 5.84 -6.02 24.04
CA GLY A 290 5.42 -7.33 23.55
C GLY A 290 4.17 -7.32 22.67
N ASN A 291 3.71 -6.15 22.22
CA ASN A 291 2.65 -6.00 21.23
C ASN A 291 3.18 -5.35 19.96
N ASN A 292 2.69 -5.82 18.83
CA ASN A 292 3.06 -5.32 17.52
C ASN A 292 2.00 -4.36 17.00
N TYR A 293 2.44 -3.25 16.41
CA TYR A 293 1.57 -2.22 15.86
C TYR A 293 2.05 -1.83 14.45
N SER A 294 1.11 -1.53 13.57
CA SER A 294 1.38 -0.93 12.25
C SER A 294 0.67 0.41 12.14
N PHE A 295 1.31 1.38 11.50
CA PHE A 295 0.77 2.73 11.32
C PHE A 295 1.57 3.50 10.28
N ILE A 296 1.00 4.57 9.75
CA ILE A 296 1.67 5.53 8.88
C ILE A 296 2.01 6.77 9.70
N MET A 297 3.19 7.35 9.45
CA MET A 297 3.59 8.65 9.99
C MET A 297 3.83 9.63 8.83
N ASN A 298 3.11 10.75 8.83
CA ASN A 298 3.17 11.76 7.79
C ASN A 298 4.25 12.80 8.12
N TYR A 299 5.11 13.10 7.15
CA TYR A 299 6.13 14.13 7.32
C TYR A 299 5.47 15.48 7.65
N SER A 300 6.06 16.22 8.59
CA SER A 300 5.50 17.46 9.08
C SER A 300 6.60 18.49 9.31
N VAL A 301 6.32 19.73 8.92
CA VAL A 301 7.19 20.87 9.20
C VAL A 301 6.66 21.59 10.44
N ILE A 302 7.50 21.74 11.46
CA ILE A 302 7.17 22.47 12.68
C ILE A 302 7.77 23.87 12.58
N SER A 303 6.92 24.91 12.62
CA SER A 303 7.34 26.31 12.44
C SER A 303 8.41 26.76 13.43
N ASP A 304 8.37 26.20 14.64
CA ASP A 304 9.22 26.61 15.76
C ASP A 304 10.57 25.86 15.78
N ASP A 305 10.71 24.80 14.98
CA ASP A 305 11.97 24.07 14.76
C ASP A 305 12.11 23.65 13.29
N LEU A 306 12.55 24.61 12.46
CA LEU A 306 12.80 24.40 11.04
C LEU A 306 14.00 23.49 10.75
N SER A 307 14.82 23.18 11.76
CA SER A 307 16.00 22.30 11.61
C SER A 307 15.66 20.84 11.87
N GLY A 308 14.55 20.57 12.56
CA GLY A 308 14.09 19.23 12.87
C GLY A 308 13.31 18.60 11.72
N ILE A 309 13.51 17.30 11.55
CA ILE A 309 12.72 16.46 10.64
C ILE A 309 11.71 15.72 11.50
N TYR A 310 10.43 15.96 11.27
CA TYR A 310 9.35 15.45 12.10
C TYR A 310 8.36 14.62 11.30
N TRP A 311 7.77 13.65 11.99
CA TRP A 311 6.60 12.92 11.51
C TRP A 311 5.51 12.90 12.56
N LYS A 312 4.26 12.97 12.10
CA LYS A 312 3.07 12.81 12.93
C LYS A 312 2.40 11.49 12.60
N ILE A 313 2.03 10.70 13.60
CA ILE A 313 1.25 9.48 13.36
C ILE A 313 -0.12 9.82 12.75
N ASP A 314 -0.58 9.00 11.81
CA ASP A 314 -1.96 8.98 11.36
C ASP A 314 -2.74 7.94 12.17
N LEU A 315 -3.54 8.40 13.14
CA LEU A 315 -4.32 7.53 14.01
C LEU A 315 -5.34 6.67 13.26
N ASN A 316 -5.80 7.08 12.09
CA ASN A 316 -6.74 6.27 11.30
C ASN A 316 -6.07 5.01 10.74
N THR A 317 -4.74 4.99 10.66
CA THR A 317 -3.94 3.87 10.17
C THR A 317 -3.42 2.96 11.28
N PHE A 318 -3.59 3.38 12.54
CA PHE A 318 -3.05 2.67 13.70
C PHE A 318 -3.84 1.39 13.98
N LYS A 319 -3.16 0.25 13.93
CA LYS A 319 -3.75 -1.05 14.24
C LYS A 319 -2.74 -1.99 14.87
N LYS A 320 -3.25 -3.02 15.56
CA LYS A 320 -2.42 -4.15 16.00
C LYS A 320 -1.92 -4.89 14.76
N ALA A 321 -0.61 -5.12 14.69
CA ALA A 321 0.01 -5.91 13.64
C ALA A 321 0.02 -7.38 14.05
N ASP A 322 -0.15 -8.27 13.08
CA ASP A 322 0.06 -9.71 13.29
C ASP A 322 1.54 -9.97 13.63
N SER A 323 1.82 -11.05 14.36
CA SER A 323 3.20 -11.47 14.61
C SER A 323 3.89 -11.80 13.27
N LEU A 324 5.02 -11.14 13.00
CA LEU A 324 5.85 -11.35 11.80
C LEU A 324 6.23 -12.82 11.60
#